data_AF-A0A1V5GAU4-F1
#
_entry.id   AF-A0A1V5GAU4-F1
#
_cell.length_a   1.000
_cell.length_b   1.000
_cell.length_c   1.000
_cell.angle_alpha   90.00
_cell.angle_beta   90.00
_cell.angle_gamma   90.00
#
_symmetry.space_group_name_H-M   'P 1'
#
loop_
_entity.id
_entity.type
_entity.pdbx_description
1 polymer ?
#
loop_
_entity_poly.entity_id
_entity_poly.type
_entity_poly.pdbx_seq_one_letter_code
_entity_poly.pdbx_strand_id
1 'polypeptide(L)'
;MLNNHWGLQIAELIEGKQRKVDDTTAIYAQYWNDQYATKSLVQLEELVESTMKEATFKKVKQPVLLLYYYKDKQHQDRVVKVSAMRRMFKQLGTPDRLKREVAIPEAGDHVIGSYVKSKDIKSVEAACENFLKEVMHMQEQ
;
A
#
# COMPACT_ATOMS: atom_id res chain seq x y z
N MET A 1 13.53 6.45 13.43
CA MET A 1 14.17 5.61 14.49
C MET A 1 15.23 4.69 13.90
N LEU A 2 14.89 3.89 12.88
CA LEU A 2 15.85 3.09 12.09
C LEU A 2 16.87 3.96 11.35
N ASN A 3 16.48 5.16 10.90
CA ASN A 3 17.35 6.18 10.31
C ASN A 3 18.19 6.99 11.32
N ASN A 4 18.01 6.76 12.63
CA ASN A 4 18.85 7.39 13.65
C ASN A 4 20.14 6.58 13.87
N HIS A 5 21.10 7.19 14.59
CA HIS A 5 22.44 6.65 14.85
C HIS A 5 22.51 5.12 15.00
N TRP A 6 21.75 4.50 15.91
CA TRP A 6 21.82 3.04 16.19
C TRP A 6 20.69 2.21 15.55
N GLY A 7 19.88 2.83 14.70
CA GLY A 7 18.67 2.21 14.18
C GLY A 7 18.94 0.99 13.30
N LEU A 8 19.94 1.04 12.42
CA LEU A 8 20.36 -0.10 11.60
C LEU A 8 20.89 -1.26 12.45
N GLN A 9 21.74 -0.95 13.43
CA GLN A 9 22.38 -1.95 14.29
C GLN A 9 21.35 -2.70 15.12
N ILE A 10 20.35 -1.98 15.65
CA ILE A 10 19.22 -2.60 16.36
C ILE A 10 18.37 -3.45 15.40
N ALA A 11 18.09 -2.96 14.19
CA ALA A 11 17.33 -3.73 13.20
C ALA A 11 18.05 -5.03 12.82
N GLU A 12 19.36 -4.97 12.60
CA GLU A 12 20.19 -6.15 12.30
C GLU A 12 20.31 -7.10 13.50
N LEU A 13 20.28 -6.60 14.73
CA LEU A 13 20.27 -7.45 15.93
C LEU A 13 18.97 -8.27 16.05
N ILE A 14 17.84 -7.70 15.62
CA ILE A 14 16.52 -8.33 15.73
C ILE A 14 16.24 -9.25 14.52
N GLU A 15 16.46 -8.75 13.31
CA GLU A 15 16.07 -9.42 12.06
C GLU A 15 17.25 -10.13 11.37
N GLY A 16 18.49 -9.75 11.69
CA GLY A 16 19.66 -10.08 10.90
C GLY A 16 19.89 -9.10 9.74
N LYS A 17 20.91 -9.37 8.92
CA LYS A 17 21.26 -8.52 7.75
C LYS A 17 20.26 -8.61 6.60
N GLN A 18 19.47 -9.68 6.56
CA GLN A 18 18.44 -9.91 5.56
C GLN A 18 17.20 -10.46 6.23
N ARG A 19 16.06 -9.85 5.92
CA ARG A 19 14.74 -10.39 6.20
C ARG A 19 14.39 -11.44 5.15
N LYS A 20 13.88 -12.58 5.60
CA LYS A 20 13.28 -13.61 4.72
C LYS A 20 11.76 -13.52 4.75
N VAL A 21 11.12 -13.79 3.64
CA VAL A 21 9.66 -13.90 3.54
C VAL A 21 9.24 -15.34 3.83
N ASP A 22 8.13 -15.50 4.56
CA ASP A 22 7.64 -16.82 4.97
C ASP A 22 6.99 -17.63 3.84
N ASP A 23 6.52 -16.96 2.78
CA ASP A 23 5.92 -17.64 1.62
C ASP A 23 7.01 -18.23 0.72
N THR A 24 7.13 -19.56 0.78
CA THR A 24 8.08 -20.34 0.00
C THR A 24 7.44 -21.05 -1.21
N THR A 25 6.22 -20.68 -1.58
CA THR A 25 5.53 -21.33 -2.70
C THR A 25 6.23 -21.02 -4.03
N ALA A 26 6.23 -21.98 -4.95
CA ALA A 26 6.84 -21.79 -6.27
C ALA A 26 6.19 -20.63 -7.04
N ILE A 27 4.88 -20.44 -6.88
CA ILE A 27 4.14 -19.35 -7.52
C ILE A 27 4.56 -17.98 -6.98
N TYR A 28 4.85 -17.86 -5.67
CA TYR A 28 5.35 -16.62 -5.09
C TYR A 28 6.75 -16.29 -5.63
N ALA A 29 7.64 -17.29 -5.66
CA ALA A 29 9.01 -17.14 -6.15
C ALA A 29 9.10 -16.72 -7.64
N GLN A 30 8.03 -16.91 -8.43
CA GLN A 30 7.99 -16.43 -9.82
C GLN A 30 7.86 -14.91 -9.95
N TYR A 31 7.28 -14.24 -8.95
CA TYR A 31 6.93 -12.81 -9.05
C TYR A 31 7.56 -11.93 -7.97
N TRP A 32 8.03 -12.50 -6.85
CA TRP A 32 8.58 -11.73 -5.73
C TRP A 32 9.95 -12.24 -5.28
N ASN A 33 10.73 -11.31 -4.73
CA ASN A 33 11.91 -11.66 -3.95
C ASN A 33 11.47 -12.24 -2.60
N ASP A 34 12.19 -13.25 -2.13
CA ASP A 34 12.00 -13.86 -0.83
C ASP A 34 12.97 -13.30 0.24
N GLN A 35 13.95 -12.48 -0.18
CA GLN A 35 14.98 -11.91 0.68
C GLN A 35 15.13 -10.40 0.45
N TYR A 36 15.16 -9.65 1.54
CA TYR A 36 15.30 -8.19 1.52
C TYR A 36 16.40 -7.77 2.49
N ALA A 37 17.31 -6.89 2.06
CA ALA A 37 18.36 -6.38 2.94
C ALA A 37 17.76 -5.48 4.04
N THR A 38 18.07 -5.75 5.30
CA THR A 38 17.51 -5.00 6.45
C THR A 38 17.84 -3.51 6.39
N LYS A 39 19.00 -3.14 5.83
CA LYS A 39 19.37 -1.75 5.58
C LYS A 39 18.39 -0.97 4.70
N SER A 40 17.56 -1.65 3.90
CA SER A 40 16.53 -0.99 3.09
C SER A 40 15.45 -0.32 3.95
N LEU A 41 15.19 -0.84 5.17
CA LEU A 41 14.22 -0.26 6.09
C LEU A 41 14.63 1.14 6.55
N VAL A 42 15.93 1.37 6.73
CA VAL A 42 16.50 2.69 7.08
C VAL A 42 16.16 3.71 6.00
N GLN A 43 16.35 3.33 4.73
CA GLN A 43 16.10 4.21 3.59
C GLN A 43 14.60 4.45 3.38
N LEU A 44 13.79 3.42 3.61
CA LEU A 44 12.34 3.55 3.56
C LEU A 44 11.82 4.49 4.66
N GLU A 45 12.35 4.41 5.88
CA GLU A 45 11.96 5.31 6.95
C GLU A 45 12.36 6.76 6.63
N GLU A 46 13.58 6.99 6.13
CA GLU A 46 14.01 8.33 5.71
C GLU A 46 13.10 8.89 4.62
N LEU A 47 12.71 8.07 3.63
CA LEU A 47 11.74 8.47 2.61
C LEU A 47 10.41 8.86 3.25
N VAL A 48 9.88 8.03 4.16
CA VAL A 48 8.59 8.29 4.81
C VAL A 48 8.63 9.57 5.65
N GLU A 49 9.64 9.76 6.49
CA GLU A 49 9.78 10.93 7.37
C GLU A 49 10.01 12.21 6.58
N SER A 50 10.74 12.15 5.46
CA SER A 50 11.01 13.32 4.63
C SER A 50 9.82 13.69 3.73
N THR A 51 9.07 12.72 3.22
CA THR A 51 8.08 12.96 2.14
C THR A 51 6.61 12.81 2.52
N MET A 52 6.23 12.00 3.51
CA MET A 52 4.82 11.72 3.85
C MET A 52 4.19 12.83 4.69
N LYS A 53 4.26 14.07 4.18
CA LYS A 53 3.80 15.31 4.82
C LYS A 53 2.65 15.91 4.02
N GLU A 54 1.76 16.64 4.70
CA GLU A 54 0.62 17.32 4.09
C GLU A 54 1.04 18.23 2.92
N ALA A 55 2.15 18.98 3.07
CA ALA A 55 2.67 19.85 2.02
C ALA A 55 3.06 19.10 0.74
N THR A 56 3.45 17.83 0.85
CA THR A 56 3.71 16.95 -0.30
C THR A 56 2.40 16.45 -0.89
N PHE A 57 1.47 15.95 -0.06
CA PHE A 57 0.19 15.42 -0.52
C PHE A 57 -0.68 16.47 -1.22
N LYS A 58 -0.66 17.73 -0.76
CA LYS A 58 -1.35 18.86 -1.42
C LYS A 58 -0.89 19.13 -2.85
N LYS A 59 0.28 18.65 -3.25
CA LYS A 59 0.78 18.79 -4.64
C LYS A 59 0.14 17.78 -5.59
N VAL A 60 -0.41 16.69 -5.10
CA VAL A 60 -1.15 15.71 -5.90
C VAL A 60 -2.54 16.27 -6.17
N LYS A 61 -2.85 16.50 -7.45
CA LYS A 61 -4.11 17.14 -7.91
C LYS A 61 -4.86 16.31 -8.96
N GLN A 62 -4.24 15.25 -9.45
CA GLN A 62 -4.75 14.31 -10.42
C GLN A 62 -5.88 13.48 -9.80
N PRO A 63 -6.77 12.87 -10.60
CA PRO A 63 -7.75 11.92 -10.08
C PRO A 63 -7.06 10.75 -9.35
N VAL A 64 -7.61 10.34 -8.19
CA VAL A 64 -7.03 9.29 -7.36
C VAL A 64 -8.09 8.28 -6.93
N LEU A 65 -7.84 7.02 -7.23
CA LEU A 65 -8.52 5.89 -6.61
C LEU A 65 -7.62 5.28 -5.53
N LEU A 66 -8.14 5.16 -4.32
CA LEU A 66 -7.48 4.49 -3.21
C LEU A 66 -8.25 3.22 -2.84
N LEU A 67 -7.65 2.06 -3.05
CA LEU A 67 -8.19 0.75 -2.66
C LEU A 67 -7.38 0.16 -1.50
N TYR A 68 -8.04 -0.53 -0.58
CA TYR A 68 -7.37 -1.18 0.56
C TYR A 68 -8.19 -2.34 1.13
N TYR A 69 -7.50 -3.33 1.72
CA TYR A 69 -8.16 -4.39 2.48
C TYR A 69 -8.60 -3.88 3.86
N TYR A 70 -9.91 -3.76 4.05
CA TYR A 70 -10.52 -3.39 5.33
C TYR A 70 -11.94 -3.97 5.42
N LYS A 71 -12.10 -4.98 6.27
CA LYS A 71 -13.40 -5.53 6.65
C LYS A 71 -13.89 -4.92 7.95
N ASP A 72 -13.02 -4.89 8.94
CA ASP A 72 -13.25 -4.21 10.22
C ASP A 72 -11.91 -3.91 10.91
N LYS A 73 -11.93 -3.43 12.17
CA LYS A 73 -10.71 -3.06 12.91
C LYS A 73 -9.78 -4.25 13.17
N GLN A 74 -10.32 -5.45 13.34
CA GLN A 74 -9.57 -6.67 13.60
C GLN A 74 -9.13 -7.35 12.30
N HIS A 75 -9.93 -7.19 11.24
CA HIS A 75 -9.72 -7.78 9.92
C HIS A 75 -9.45 -6.68 8.89
N GLN A 76 -8.19 -6.24 8.82
CA GLN A 76 -7.69 -5.26 7.86
C GLN A 76 -6.26 -5.61 7.46
N ASP A 77 -5.71 -4.85 6.53
CA ASP A 77 -4.30 -4.92 6.13
C ASP A 77 -3.35 -4.86 7.35
N ARG A 78 -2.46 -5.84 7.44
CA ARG A 78 -1.46 -5.98 8.51
C ARG A 78 -0.07 -5.48 8.08
N VAL A 79 0.14 -5.23 6.79
CA VAL A 79 1.40 -4.75 6.22
C VAL A 79 1.44 -3.22 6.26
N VAL A 80 0.33 -2.57 5.90
CA VAL A 80 0.20 -1.10 5.95
C VAL A 80 -0.99 -0.67 6.80
N LYS A 81 -0.88 0.52 7.43
CA LYS A 81 -1.96 1.06 8.27
C LYS A 81 -3.04 1.72 7.40
N VAL A 82 -4.22 1.11 7.29
CA VAL A 82 -5.38 1.70 6.59
C VAL A 82 -5.71 3.09 7.12
N SER A 83 -5.65 3.30 8.44
CA SER A 83 -5.88 4.63 9.01
C SER A 83 -4.90 5.70 8.51
N ALA A 84 -3.65 5.33 8.19
CA ALA A 84 -2.67 6.25 7.62
C ALA A 84 -3.00 6.56 6.15
N MET A 85 -3.41 5.56 5.38
CA MET A 85 -3.85 5.74 3.99
C MET A 85 -5.03 6.72 3.91
N ARG A 86 -6.05 6.54 4.76
CA ARG A 86 -7.22 7.44 4.83
C ARG A 86 -6.86 8.85 5.29
N ARG A 87 -5.89 9.00 6.20
CA ARG A 87 -5.36 10.32 6.60
C ARG A 87 -4.67 11.02 5.43
N MET A 88 -3.79 10.32 4.71
CA MET A 88 -3.11 10.83 3.52
C MET A 88 -4.12 11.23 2.44
N PHE A 89 -5.11 10.39 2.16
CA PHE A 89 -6.14 10.64 1.14
C PHE A 89 -6.92 11.95 1.37
N LYS A 90 -7.22 12.26 2.64
CA LYS A 90 -7.85 13.53 3.03
C LYS A 90 -6.96 14.75 2.80
N GLN A 91 -5.63 14.57 2.82
CA GLN A 91 -4.64 15.64 2.64
C GLN A 91 -4.26 15.87 1.16
N LEU A 92 -4.72 15.02 0.24
CA LEU A 92 -4.49 15.20 -1.19
C LEU A 92 -5.10 16.52 -1.68
N GLY A 93 -4.37 17.21 -2.56
CA GLY A 93 -4.85 18.40 -3.27
C GLY A 93 -5.87 18.12 -4.37
N THR A 94 -6.17 16.84 -4.63
CA THR A 94 -7.19 16.41 -5.58
C THR A 94 -8.58 16.83 -5.09
N PRO A 95 -9.39 17.51 -5.93
CA PRO A 95 -10.78 17.85 -5.63
C PRO A 95 -11.59 16.61 -5.26
N ASP A 96 -12.55 16.74 -4.33
CA ASP A 96 -13.34 15.60 -3.85
C ASP A 96 -14.09 14.86 -4.96
N ARG A 97 -14.56 15.58 -6.00
CA ARG A 97 -15.20 14.97 -7.18
C ARG A 97 -14.27 14.10 -8.03
N LEU A 98 -12.95 14.20 -7.83
CA LEU A 98 -11.92 13.49 -8.62
C LEU A 98 -11.19 12.42 -7.80
N LYS A 99 -11.54 12.22 -6.53
CA LYS A 99 -10.92 11.17 -5.71
C LYS A 99 -11.95 10.25 -5.09
N ARG A 100 -11.64 8.97 -5.01
CA ARG A 100 -12.48 7.95 -4.38
C ARG A 100 -11.64 7.01 -3.51
N GLU A 101 -12.12 6.72 -2.31
CA GLU A 101 -11.56 5.64 -1.48
C GLU A 101 -12.57 4.50 -1.34
N VAL A 102 -12.15 3.25 -1.53
CA VAL A 102 -13.02 2.06 -1.46
C VAL A 102 -12.31 0.96 -0.68
N ALA A 103 -13.00 0.41 0.32
CA ALA A 103 -12.54 -0.77 1.04
C ALA A 103 -12.90 -2.05 0.27
N ILE A 104 -11.99 -3.00 0.21
CA ILE A 104 -12.19 -4.33 -0.38
C ILE A 104 -12.17 -5.36 0.77
N PRO A 105 -13.31 -5.60 1.44
CA PRO A 105 -13.37 -6.35 2.70
C PRO A 105 -13.03 -7.83 2.55
N GLU A 106 -13.23 -8.41 1.36
CA GLU A 106 -12.98 -9.83 1.12
C GLU A 106 -11.62 -10.10 0.45
N ALA A 107 -10.77 -9.07 0.27
CA ALA A 107 -9.45 -9.26 -0.34
C ALA A 107 -8.54 -10.19 0.49
N GLY A 108 -8.59 -10.09 1.82
CA GLY A 108 -7.91 -11.00 2.74
C GLY A 108 -6.39 -10.85 2.85
N ASP A 109 -5.75 -10.01 2.04
CA ASP A 109 -4.31 -9.78 2.00
C ASP A 109 -3.99 -8.31 1.65
N HIS A 110 -2.73 -7.90 1.78
CA HIS A 110 -2.23 -6.59 1.34
C HIS A 110 -2.18 -6.47 -0.19
N VAL A 111 -1.82 -7.54 -0.89
CA VAL A 111 -1.61 -7.54 -2.35
C VAL A 111 -2.94 -7.78 -3.07
N ILE A 112 -3.89 -6.86 -2.90
CA ILE A 112 -5.30 -7.02 -3.30
C ILE A 112 -5.51 -7.19 -4.82
N GLY A 113 -4.57 -6.71 -5.64
CA GLY A 113 -4.64 -6.82 -7.10
C GLY A 113 -4.00 -8.07 -7.69
N SER A 114 -3.49 -9.00 -6.88
CA SER A 114 -2.86 -10.23 -7.37
C SER A 114 -3.72 -11.46 -7.10
N TYR A 115 -3.89 -12.31 -8.12
CA TYR A 115 -4.56 -13.60 -7.97
C TYR A 115 -3.82 -14.60 -7.08
N VAL A 116 -2.54 -14.36 -6.83
CA VAL A 116 -1.72 -15.23 -5.98
C VAL A 116 -2.06 -15.02 -4.50
N LYS A 117 -2.49 -13.81 -4.12
CA LYS A 117 -2.67 -13.40 -2.72
C LYS A 117 -4.10 -13.00 -2.37
N SER A 118 -4.76 -12.27 -3.25
CA SER A 118 -6.09 -11.73 -3.03
C SER A 118 -7.17 -12.79 -3.25
N LYS A 119 -8.19 -12.77 -2.40
CA LYS A 119 -9.40 -13.58 -2.55
C LYS A 119 -10.53 -12.84 -3.30
N ASP A 120 -10.34 -11.56 -3.60
CA ASP A 120 -11.38 -10.71 -4.19
C ASP A 120 -10.80 -9.70 -5.21
N ILE A 121 -10.21 -10.24 -6.27
CA ILE A 121 -9.70 -9.43 -7.39
C ILE A 121 -10.86 -8.78 -8.16
N LYS A 122 -12.00 -9.47 -8.27
CA LYS A 122 -13.15 -8.97 -9.05
C LYS A 122 -13.66 -7.65 -8.49
N SER A 123 -13.71 -7.49 -7.17
CA SER A 123 -14.08 -6.20 -6.57
C SER A 123 -13.03 -5.11 -6.82
N VAL A 124 -11.74 -5.47 -6.90
CA VAL A 124 -10.67 -4.53 -7.28
C VAL A 124 -10.84 -4.07 -8.73
N GLU A 125 -11.06 -5.00 -9.66
CA GLU A 125 -11.32 -4.72 -11.08
C GLU A 125 -12.55 -3.83 -11.25
N ALA A 126 -13.68 -4.21 -10.63
CA ALA A 126 -14.91 -3.44 -10.69
C ALA A 126 -14.74 -2.02 -10.12
N ALA A 127 -13.99 -1.86 -9.02
CA ALA A 127 -13.71 -0.54 -8.45
C ALA A 127 -12.87 0.33 -9.39
N CYS A 128 -11.88 -0.26 -10.07
CA CYS A 128 -11.08 0.40 -11.09
C CYS A 128 -11.94 0.81 -12.29
N GLU A 129 -12.73 -0.10 -12.85
CA GLU A 129 -13.61 0.18 -14.00
C GLU A 129 -14.62 1.29 -13.68
N ASN A 130 -15.27 1.22 -12.52
CA ASN A 130 -16.23 2.24 -12.09
C ASN A 130 -15.54 3.60 -11.91
N PHE A 131 -14.31 3.64 -11.40
CA PHE A 131 -13.56 4.89 -11.31
C PHE A 131 -13.22 5.45 -12.70
N LEU A 132 -12.80 4.62 -13.65
CA LEU A 132 -12.51 5.05 -15.01
C LEU A 132 -13.77 5.58 -15.73
N LYS A 133 -14.91 4.93 -15.55
CA LYS A 133 -16.18 5.35 -16.15
C LYS A 133 -16.73 6.62 -15.48
N GLU A 134 -16.82 6.62 -14.16
CA GLU A 134 -17.57 7.66 -13.42
C GLU A 134 -16.73 8.91 -13.12
N VAL A 135 -15.41 8.76 -12.90
CA VAL A 135 -14.53 9.87 -12.54
C VAL A 135 -13.67 10.33 -13.71
N MET A 136 -13.15 9.38 -14.50
CA MET A 136 -12.34 9.71 -15.68
C MET A 136 -13.16 9.91 -16.95
N HIS A 137 -14.45 9.56 -16.94
CA HIS A 137 -15.36 9.65 -18.08
C HIS A 137 -14.85 8.90 -19.32
N MET A 138 -14.14 7.78 -19.12
CA MET A 138 -13.71 6.92 -20.21
C MET A 138 -14.91 6.15 -20.78
N GLN A 139 -15.07 6.19 -22.10
CA GLN A 139 -16.09 5.41 -22.80
C GLN A 139 -15.65 3.96 -22.97
N GLU A 140 -16.61 3.03 -22.87
CA GLU A 140 -16.39 1.64 -23.28
C GLU A 140 -16.13 1.61 -24.79
N GLN A 141 -15.12 0.85 -25.22
CA GLN A 141 -14.84 0.59 -26.64
C GLN A 141 -15.73 -0.50 -27.18
#